data_AF-A0AAT9QPC4-F1
#
_entry.id   AF-A0AAT9QPC4-F1
#
_cell.length_a   1.000
_cell.length_b   1.000
_cell.length_c   1.000
_cell.angle_alpha   90.00
_cell.angle_beta   90.00
_cell.angle_gamma   90.00
#
_symmetry.space_group_name_H-M   'P 1'
#
loop_
_entity.id
_entity.type
_entity.pdbx_description
1 polymer ?
#
loop_
_entity_poly.entity_id
_entity_poly.type
_entity_poly.pdbx_seq_one_letter_code
_entity_poly.pdbx_strand_id
1 'polypeptide(L)'
;MDEASDLVSMAARLWAVGQRGDQGEFLRLDIEFHAAVLNASGNLMFSQLHNLVAEVLAGRTQHGLMPHLPDHEALQLHVDVASAIQRREAGAAHAAMSRIVEQSTEEMGDIWSSSHAAGEEPGMP
;
A
#
# COMPACT_ATOMS: atom_id res chain seq x y z
N MET A 1 19.18 2.00 -13.96
CA MET A 1 19.65 2.67 -12.73
C MET A 1 18.64 3.72 -12.31
N ASP A 2 18.02 4.39 -13.28
CA ASP A 2 16.95 5.37 -13.08
C ASP A 2 15.73 4.77 -12.36
N GLU A 3 15.27 3.56 -12.73
CA GLU A 3 14.03 2.99 -12.15
C GLU A 3 14.10 2.77 -10.62
N ALA A 4 15.26 2.37 -10.09
CA ALA A 4 15.42 2.17 -8.64
C ALA A 4 15.51 3.50 -7.87
N SER A 5 16.07 4.54 -8.49
CA SER A 5 16.09 5.89 -7.92
C SER A 5 14.68 6.51 -7.93
N ASP A 6 13.90 6.22 -8.97
CA ASP A 6 12.51 6.64 -9.08
C ASP A 6 11.66 6.00 -7.98
N LEU A 7 11.83 4.70 -7.71
CA LEU A 7 11.15 4.00 -6.61
C LEU A 7 11.43 4.63 -5.24
N VAL A 8 12.69 4.98 -4.94
CA VAL A 8 13.04 5.66 -3.68
C VAL A 8 12.38 7.03 -3.59
N SER A 9 12.36 7.78 -4.70
CA SER A 9 11.72 9.09 -4.77
C SER A 9 10.20 9.00 -4.60
N MET A 10 9.56 7.99 -5.19
CA MET A 10 8.14 7.70 -5.03
C MET A 10 7.81 7.32 -3.58
N ALA A 11 8.58 6.43 -2.96
CA ALA A 11 8.38 6.04 -1.56
C ALA A 11 8.49 7.22 -0.61
N ALA A 12 9.48 8.11 -0.80
CA ALA A 12 9.63 9.32 0.01
C ALA A 12 8.43 10.29 -0.15
N ARG A 13 7.92 10.45 -1.39
CA ARG A 13 6.71 11.26 -1.65
C ARG A 13 5.47 10.64 -1.02
N LEU A 14 5.30 9.33 -1.15
CA LEU A 14 4.19 8.58 -0.56
C LEU A 14 4.18 8.73 0.96
N TRP A 15 5.34 8.56 1.60
CA TRP A 15 5.51 8.79 3.04
C TRP A 15 5.10 10.21 3.45
N ALA A 16 5.59 11.22 2.74
CA ALA A 16 5.30 12.61 3.04
C ALA A 16 3.82 12.96 2.84
N VAL A 17 3.16 12.40 1.82
CA VAL A 17 1.73 12.59 1.53
C VAL A 17 0.88 11.88 2.58
N GLY A 18 1.22 10.63 2.93
CA GLY A 18 0.51 9.85 3.94
C GLY A 18 0.46 10.56 5.29
N GLN A 19 1.57 11.16 5.72
CA GLN A 19 1.64 11.97 6.94
C GLN A 19 0.74 13.21 6.95
N ARG A 20 0.35 13.74 5.78
CA ARG A 20 -0.56 14.89 5.66
C ARG A 20 -2.03 14.49 5.59
N GLY A 21 -2.34 13.20 5.46
CA GLY A 21 -3.71 12.69 5.36
C GLY A 21 -4.42 13.04 4.04
N ASP A 22 -3.67 13.37 2.97
CA ASP A 22 -4.25 13.58 1.64
C ASP A 22 -4.49 12.23 0.96
N GLN A 23 -5.68 11.66 1.20
CA GLN A 23 -6.02 10.30 0.75
C GLN A 23 -6.04 10.16 -0.78
N GLY A 24 -6.43 11.20 -1.51
CA GLY A 24 -6.50 11.15 -2.97
C GLY A 24 -5.11 11.09 -3.61
N GLU A 25 -4.22 11.97 -3.16
CA GLU A 25 -2.84 11.96 -3.63
C GLU A 25 -2.08 10.74 -3.11
N PHE A 26 -2.39 10.25 -1.90
CA PHE A 26 -1.82 9.03 -1.35
C PHE A 26 -2.16 7.83 -2.23
N LEU A 27 -3.45 7.60 -2.52
CA LEU A 27 -3.91 6.50 -3.36
C LEU A 27 -3.26 6.53 -4.75
N ARG A 28 -3.15 7.72 -5.36
CA ARG A 28 -2.50 7.87 -6.66
C ARG A 28 -1.03 7.43 -6.62
N LEU A 29 -0.27 7.89 -5.62
CA LEU A 29 1.15 7.53 -5.47
C LEU A 29 1.35 6.07 -5.09
N ASP A 30 0.44 5.50 -4.30
CA ASP A 30 0.47 4.10 -3.90
C ASP A 30 0.32 3.17 -5.11
N ILE A 31 -0.67 3.44 -5.96
CA ILE A 31 -0.88 2.73 -7.23
C ILE A 31 0.37 2.85 -8.14
N GLU A 32 0.91 4.06 -8.29
CA GLU A 32 2.11 4.30 -9.11
C GLU A 32 3.33 3.54 -8.60
N PHE A 33 3.53 3.52 -7.28
CA PHE A 33 4.62 2.80 -6.65
C PHE A 33 4.53 1.29 -6.91
N HIS A 34 3.36 0.69 -6.64
CA HIS A 34 3.13 -0.74 -6.88
C HIS A 34 3.31 -1.12 -8.35
N ALA A 35 2.82 -0.29 -9.28
CA ALA A 35 3.02 -0.50 -10.71
C ALA A 35 4.53 -0.46 -11.08
N ALA A 36 5.27 0.50 -10.52
CA ALA A 36 6.72 0.60 -10.75
C ALA A 36 7.48 -0.62 -10.20
N VAL A 37 7.11 -1.14 -9.02
CA VAL A 37 7.71 -2.37 -8.45
C VAL A 37 7.45 -3.57 -9.36
N LEU A 38 6.22 -3.75 -9.86
CA LEU A 38 5.87 -4.83 -10.79
C LEU A 38 6.66 -4.73 -12.10
N ASN A 39 6.81 -3.52 -12.64
CA ASN A 39 7.62 -3.28 -13.84
C ASN A 39 9.11 -3.57 -13.60
N ALA A 40 9.64 -3.22 -12.42
CA ALA A 40 11.03 -3.46 -12.06
C ALA A 40 11.39 -4.96 -11.98
N SER A 41 10.41 -5.86 -11.91
CA SER A 41 10.64 -7.31 -11.98
C SER A 41 11.18 -7.78 -13.34
N GLY A 42 11.03 -6.98 -14.40
CA GLY A 42 11.37 -7.35 -15.78
C GLY A 42 10.48 -8.47 -16.35
N ASN A 43 9.48 -8.94 -15.59
CA ASN A 43 8.56 -9.98 -16.01
C ASN A 43 7.28 -9.35 -16.58
N LEU A 44 7.09 -9.50 -17.91
CA LEU A 44 5.93 -8.94 -18.60
C LEU A 44 4.60 -9.44 -18.02
N MET A 45 4.51 -10.68 -17.58
CA MET A 45 3.27 -11.20 -16.97
C MET A 45 2.97 -10.52 -15.63
N PHE A 46 4.00 -10.20 -14.84
CA PHE A 46 3.81 -9.49 -13.57
C PHE A 46 3.45 -8.02 -13.78
N SER A 47 4.06 -7.38 -14.78
CA SER A 47 3.71 -5.99 -15.12
C SER A 47 2.21 -5.83 -15.42
N GLN A 48 1.58 -6.83 -16.03
CA GLN A 48 0.14 -6.80 -16.35
C GLN A 48 -0.78 -6.83 -15.11
N LEU A 49 -0.26 -7.23 -13.94
CA LEU A 49 -1.04 -7.28 -12.70
C LEU A 49 -1.29 -5.88 -12.10
N HIS A 50 -0.64 -4.82 -12.59
CA HIS A 50 -0.80 -3.47 -12.02
C HIS A 50 -2.26 -2.99 -12.01
N ASN A 51 -3.05 -3.32 -13.04
CA ASN A 51 -4.46 -2.97 -13.10
C ASN A 51 -5.25 -3.64 -11.97
N LEU A 52 -4.98 -4.92 -11.70
CA LEU A 52 -5.64 -5.62 -10.60
C LEU A 52 -5.29 -4.99 -9.24
N VAL A 53 -4.01 -4.65 -9.04
CA VAL A 53 -3.57 -3.97 -7.81
C VAL A 53 -4.24 -2.61 -7.67
N ALA A 54 -4.33 -1.84 -8.75
CA ALA A 54 -5.00 -0.54 -8.75
C ALA A 54 -6.48 -0.65 -8.33
N GLU A 55 -7.22 -1.62 -8.85
CA GLU A 55 -8.61 -1.85 -8.46
C GLU A 55 -8.76 -2.25 -6.98
N VAL A 56 -7.85 -3.07 -6.45
CA VAL A 56 -7.86 -3.44 -5.03
C VAL A 56 -7.60 -2.24 -4.13
N LEU A 57 -6.61 -1.40 -4.48
CA LEU A 57 -6.28 -0.19 -3.73
C LEU A 57 -7.41 0.85 -3.81
N ALA A 58 -7.98 1.06 -4.99
CA ALA A 58 -9.11 1.97 -5.17
C ALA A 58 -10.35 1.48 -4.40
N GLY A 59 -10.66 0.18 -4.48
CA GLY A 59 -11.81 -0.43 -3.81
C GLY A 59 -11.76 -0.27 -2.29
N ARG A 60 -10.62 -0.56 -1.66
CA ARG A 60 -10.49 -0.39 -0.20
C ARG A 60 -10.66 1.07 0.23
N THR A 61 -10.14 2.04 -0.54
CA THR A 61 -10.30 3.46 -0.24
C THR A 61 -11.75 3.90 -0.40
N GLN A 62 -12.41 3.52 -1.50
CA GLN A 62 -13.81 3.88 -1.77
C GLN A 62 -14.79 3.30 -0.75
N HIS A 63 -14.52 2.09 -0.26
CA HIS A 63 -15.36 1.43 0.74
C HIS A 63 -15.01 1.81 2.18
N GLY A 64 -14.09 2.77 2.40
CA GLY A 64 -13.69 3.19 3.74
C GLY A 64 -12.98 2.10 4.54
N LEU A 65 -12.38 1.12 3.87
CA LEU A 65 -11.60 0.03 4.47
C LEU A 65 -10.12 0.42 4.65
N MET A 66 -9.86 1.72 4.77
CA MET A 66 -8.56 2.30 5.04
C MET A 66 -8.70 3.30 6.20
N PRO A 67 -7.71 3.35 7.11
CA PRO A 67 -7.69 4.38 8.14
C PRO A 67 -7.55 5.77 7.48
N HIS A 68 -8.00 6.82 8.20
CA HIS A 68 -7.90 8.20 7.69
C HIS A 68 -6.45 8.63 7.46
N LEU A 69 -5.54 8.15 8.31
CA LEU A 69 -4.09 8.31 8.18
C LEU A 69 -3.48 6.93 8.02
N PRO A 70 -2.58 6.71 7.04
CA PRO A 70 -1.86 5.46 6.92
C PRO A 70 -1.03 5.20 8.18
N ASP A 71 -0.90 3.93 8.56
CA ASP A 71 -0.01 3.52 9.63
C ASP A 71 1.45 3.84 9.28
N HIS A 72 2.24 4.25 10.27
CA HIS A 72 3.64 4.58 10.08
C HIS A 72 4.48 3.38 9.62
N GLU A 73 4.15 2.16 10.07
CA GLU A 73 4.74 0.90 9.61
C GLU A 73 4.49 0.73 8.11
N ALA A 74 3.25 0.94 7.64
CA ALA A 74 2.92 0.82 6.22
C ALA A 74 3.76 1.78 5.38
N LEU A 75 3.87 3.05 5.81
CA LEU A 75 4.69 4.04 5.11
C LEU A 75 6.17 3.67 5.10
N GLN A 76 6.70 3.11 6.19
CA GLN A 76 8.09 2.67 6.27
C GLN A 76 8.37 1.48 5.35
N LEU A 77 7.44 0.52 5.26
CA LEU A 77 7.61 -0.64 4.39
C LEU A 77 7.79 -0.27 2.91
N HIS A 78 7.13 0.79 2.44
CA HIS A 78 7.34 1.29 1.07
C HIS A 78 8.77 1.79 0.86
N VAL A 79 9.34 2.47 1.86
CA VAL A 79 10.75 2.91 1.83
C VAL A 79 11.69 1.71 1.86
N ASP A 80 11.37 0.69 2.64
CA ASP A 80 12.17 -0.53 2.76
C ASP A 80 12.18 -1.32 1.46
N VAL A 81 11.04 -1.46 0.77
CA VAL A 81 10.93 -2.07 -0.56
C VAL A 81 11.82 -1.34 -1.56
N ALA A 82 11.68 -0.01 -1.66
CA ALA A 82 12.45 0.78 -2.61
C ALA A 82 13.97 0.68 -2.36
N SER A 83 14.36 0.73 -1.08
CA SER A 83 15.75 0.60 -0.65
C SER A 83 16.33 -0.78 -0.97
N ALA A 84 15.58 -1.85 -0.68
CA ALA A 84 15.99 -3.22 -0.98
C ALA A 84 16.14 -3.44 -2.50
N ILE A 85 15.22 -2.91 -3.32
CA ILE A 85 15.33 -2.98 -4.79
C ILE A 85 16.57 -2.23 -5.27
N GLN A 86 16.83 -1.02 -4.76
CA GLN A 86 18.01 -0.24 -5.12
C GLN A 86 19.33 -0.96 -4.77
N ARG A 87 19.34 -1.67 -3.64
CA ARG A 87 20.48 -2.49 -3.18
C ARG A 87 20.56 -3.87 -3.84
N ARG A 88 19.59 -4.22 -4.70
CA ARG A 88 19.43 -5.54 -5.34
C ARG A 88 19.27 -6.69 -4.35
N GLU A 89 18.66 -6.43 -3.20
CA GLU A 89 18.39 -7.39 -2.14
C GLU A 89 17.01 -8.03 -2.33
N ALA A 90 16.89 -8.94 -3.30
CA ALA A 90 15.61 -9.52 -3.72
C ALA A 90 14.80 -10.14 -2.56
N GLY A 91 15.47 -10.84 -1.63
CA GLY A 91 14.81 -11.43 -0.47
C GLY A 91 14.21 -10.38 0.47
N ALA A 92 14.92 -9.27 0.70
CA ALA A 92 14.43 -8.18 1.54
C ALA A 92 13.26 -7.42 0.86
N ALA A 93 13.36 -7.18 -0.46
CA ALA A 93 12.27 -6.56 -1.22
C ALA A 93 11.00 -7.42 -1.19
N HIS A 94 11.14 -8.74 -1.35
CA HIS A 94 10.02 -9.67 -1.24
C HIS A 94 9.42 -9.67 0.17
N ALA A 95 10.25 -9.78 1.22
CA ALA A 95 9.77 -9.78 2.60
C ALA A 95 9.00 -8.49 2.95
N ALA A 96 9.52 -7.33 2.56
CA ALA A 96 8.85 -6.06 2.81
C ALA A 96 7.53 -5.94 2.01
N MET A 97 7.49 -6.37 0.75
CA MET A 97 6.25 -6.40 -0.04
C MET A 97 5.20 -7.34 0.56
N SER A 98 5.61 -8.52 1.03
CA SER A 98 4.70 -9.46 1.69
C SER A 98 4.12 -8.86 2.96
N ARG A 99 4.94 -8.17 3.77
CA ARG A 99 4.46 -7.50 4.98
C ARG A 99 3.45 -6.38 4.67
N ILE A 100 3.61 -5.62 3.58
CA ILE A 100 2.60 -4.63 3.13
C ILE A 100 1.25 -5.30 2.88
N VAL A 101 1.25 -6.46 2.22
CA VAL A 101 0.02 -7.21 1.92
C VAL A 101 -0.62 -7.75 3.21
N GLU A 102 0.18 -8.34 4.09
CA GLU A 102 -0.28 -8.85 5.39
C GLU A 102 -0.90 -7.74 6.24
N GLN A 103 -0.19 -6.63 6.43
CA GLN A 103 -0.68 -5.47 7.16
C GLN A 103 -1.97 -4.91 6.55
N SER A 104 -2.03 -4.80 5.22
CA SER A 104 -3.24 -4.36 4.53
C SER A 104 -4.44 -5.26 4.85
N THR A 105 -4.25 -6.58 4.86
CA THR A 105 -5.30 -7.55 5.17
C THR A 105 -5.74 -7.46 6.63
N GLU A 106 -4.79 -7.30 7.56
CA GLU A 106 -5.05 -7.09 8.99
C GLU A 106 -5.90 -5.83 9.21
N GLU A 107 -5.46 -4.69 8.67
CA GLU A 107 -6.15 -3.40 8.81
C GLU A 107 -7.57 -3.41 8.24
N MET A 108 -7.76 -3.97 7.05
CA MET A 108 -9.10 -4.10 6.45
C MET A 108 -10.01 -4.98 7.32
N GLY A 109 -9.47 -6.05 7.91
CA GLY A 109 -10.20 -6.92 8.84
C GLY A 109 -10.63 -6.21 10.12
N ASP A 110 -9.75 -5.41 10.70
CA ASP A 110 -10.02 -4.63 11.91
C ASP A 110 -11.08 -3.53 11.68
N ILE A 111 -10.99 -2.82 10.55
CA ILE A 111 -11.97 -1.79 10.16
C ILE A 111 -13.34 -2.43 9.88
N TRP A 112 -13.36 -3.56 9.19
CA TRP A 112 -14.60 -4.29 8.91
C TRP A 112 -15.25 -4.80 10.21
N SER A 113 -14.46 -5.35 11.14
CA SER A 113 -14.96 -5.85 12.42
C SER A 113 -15.48 -4.73 13.32
N SER A 114 -14.78 -3.60 13.38
CA SER A 114 -15.19 -2.44 14.19
C SER A 114 -16.45 -1.76 13.65
N SER A 115 -16.62 -1.67 12.33
CA SER A 115 -17.85 -1.16 11.71
C SER A 115 -19.07 -2.05 11.95
N HIS A 116 -18.90 -3.38 12.00
CA HIS A 116 -19.99 -4.31 12.34
C HIS A 116 -20.33 -4.28 13.84
N ALA A 117 -19.33 -4.22 14.72
CA ALA A 117 -19.54 -4.09 16.16
C ALA A 117 -20.26 -2.78 16.54
N ALA A 118 -20.01 -1.69 15.81
CA ALA A 118 -20.73 -0.41 15.99
C ALA A 118 -22.18 -0.45 15.47
N GLY A 119 -22.55 -1.45 14.66
CA GLY A 119 -23.90 -1.63 14.13
C GLY A 119 -24.83 -2.51 14.99
N GLU A 120 -24.26 -3.26 15.96
CA GLU A 120 -25.00 -4.12 16.89
C GLU A 120 -25.12 -3.46 18.29
N GLU A 121 -25.84 -2.35 18.41
CA GLU A 121 -26.29 -1.90 19.74
C GLU A 121 -27.49 -2.75 20.22
N PRO A 122 -27.44 -3.38 21.41
CA PRO A 122 -28.56 -4.12 21.96
C PRO A 122 -29.54 -3.16 22.64
N GLY A 123 -30.63 -2.82 21.94
CA GLY A 123 -31.79 -2.21 22.59
C GLY A 123 -32.63 -1.30 21.72
N MET A 124 -33.65 -1.87 21.09
CA MET A 124 -34.91 -1.16 20.91
C MET A 124 -36.02 -2.04 21.54
N PRO A 125 -36.89 -1.47 22.39
CA PRO A 125 -37.86 -2.20 23.20
C PRO A 125 -38.96 -2.90 22.38
#